data_AF-A0A8W8MHD0-F1
#
_entry.id   AF-A0A8W8MHD0-F1
#
_cell.length_a   1.000
_cell.length_b   1.000
_cell.length_c   1.000
_cell.angle_alpha   90.00
_cell.angle_beta   90.00
_cell.angle_gamma   90.00
#
_symmetry.space_group_name_H-M   'P 1'
#
loop_
_entity.id
_entity.type
_entity.pdbx_description
1 polymer ?
#
loop_
_entity_poly.entity_id
_entity_poly.type
_entity_poly.pdbx_seq_one_letter_code
_entity_poly.pdbx_strand_id
1 'polypeptide(L)'
;MLLFQIFPCPWFLISFLVPCYGSLQPGFSKLQRGYRLDRKLIQSFTEVSFLDCVIECLVTPRCKSVNYYKGANFCEINYENKTTAETRYMESAGWVYSEKEHWPKELAGACSNSTCEINQTCKHKRYSEDKFFECVLSDCGIPDQKGINLSSIKREDAIGLHRRIHASCADGYSQSGSGRLNCQSNGEWKYNIVCEGEYATMICEEVNYSCFSFE
;
A
#
# COMPACT_ATOMS: atom_id res chain seq x y z
N MET A 1 35.33 45.53 -59.60
CA MET A 1 34.76 45.99 -58.31
C MET A 1 33.47 45.24 -58.08
N LEU A 2 33.45 44.36 -57.07
CA LEU A 2 32.32 43.50 -56.74
C LEU A 2 31.09 44.33 -56.31
N LEU A 3 29.94 44.02 -56.91
CA LEU A 3 28.61 44.40 -56.43
C LEU A 3 28.19 43.42 -55.32
N PHE A 4 28.24 43.85 -54.06
CA PHE A 4 27.62 43.12 -52.95
C PHE A 4 26.15 43.54 -52.82
N GLN A 5 25.25 42.69 -53.29
CA GLN A 5 23.82 42.73 -52.96
C GLN A 5 23.65 42.18 -51.54
N ILE A 6 23.30 43.03 -50.58
CA ILE A 6 22.94 42.64 -49.22
C ILE A 6 21.44 42.35 -49.23
N PHE A 7 21.08 41.06 -49.26
CA PHE A 7 19.71 40.62 -49.02
C PHE A 7 19.31 40.94 -47.57
N PRO A 8 18.18 41.61 -47.30
CA PRO A 8 17.62 41.67 -45.97
C PRO A 8 17.04 40.28 -45.66
N CYS A 9 17.78 39.49 -44.90
CA CYS A 9 17.29 38.22 -44.36
C CYS A 9 16.19 38.56 -43.35
N PRO A 10 14.89 38.32 -43.64
CA PRO A 10 13.87 38.54 -42.64
C PRO A 10 14.09 37.46 -41.59
N TRP A 11 14.47 37.89 -40.40
CA TRP A 11 14.47 37.05 -39.21
C TRP A 11 13.09 36.42 -39.08
N PHE A 12 13.00 35.17 -39.53
CA PHE A 12 11.93 34.26 -39.21
C PHE A 12 11.87 34.18 -37.67
N LEU A 13 10.98 34.96 -37.08
CA LEU A 13 10.42 34.75 -35.75
C LEU A 13 9.65 33.42 -35.80
N ILE A 14 10.37 32.30 -35.86
CA ILE A 14 9.80 31.00 -35.53
C ILE A 14 9.62 31.03 -34.02
N SER A 15 8.48 31.58 -33.59
CA SER A 15 7.93 31.24 -32.30
C SER A 15 7.70 29.74 -32.33
N PHE A 16 8.65 28.97 -31.80
CA PHE A 16 8.42 27.59 -31.45
C PHE A 16 7.36 27.60 -30.34
N LEU A 17 6.10 27.62 -30.75
CA LEU A 17 4.99 27.15 -29.94
C LEU A 17 5.27 25.66 -29.74
N VAL A 18 6.11 25.33 -28.76
CA VAL A 18 6.22 23.97 -28.24
C VAL A 18 4.81 23.62 -27.79
N PRO A 19 4.13 22.67 -28.45
CA PRO A 19 2.82 22.28 -28.00
C PRO A 19 3.01 21.62 -26.63
N CYS A 20 2.56 22.27 -25.57
CA CYS A 20 2.42 21.61 -24.28
C CYS A 20 1.33 20.55 -24.44
N TYR A 21 1.72 19.33 -24.79
CA TYR A 21 0.87 18.15 -24.63
C TYR A 21 0.80 17.80 -23.15
N GLY A 22 0.10 18.63 -22.37
CA GLY A 22 -0.23 18.32 -20.99
C GLY A 22 -1.43 17.39 -20.94
N SER A 23 -1.28 16.12 -21.33
CA SER A 23 -2.30 15.14 -20.98
C SER A 23 -2.17 14.87 -19.47
N LEU A 24 -3.20 15.22 -18.72
CA LEU A 24 -3.33 14.86 -17.33
C LEU A 24 -3.23 13.33 -17.22
N GLN A 25 -2.51 12.81 -16.21
CA GLN A 25 -2.37 11.35 -16.05
C GLN A 25 -3.76 10.69 -16.00
N PRO A 26 -3.97 9.55 -16.69
CA PRO A 26 -5.30 8.93 -16.80
C PRO A 26 -6.00 8.70 -15.46
N GLY A 27 -5.24 8.35 -14.42
CA GLY A 27 -5.74 8.07 -13.08
C GLY A 27 -6.47 9.24 -12.41
N PHE A 28 -6.16 10.49 -12.79
CA PHE A 28 -6.88 11.66 -12.27
C PHE A 28 -8.37 11.66 -12.63
N SER A 29 -8.74 11.07 -13.76
CA SER A 29 -10.15 10.95 -14.19
C SER A 29 -10.94 9.90 -13.39
N LYS A 30 -10.25 9.04 -12.62
CA LYS A 30 -10.82 7.91 -11.85
C LYS A 30 -10.78 8.13 -10.34
N LEU A 31 -10.45 9.34 -9.89
CA LEU A 31 -10.38 9.67 -8.46
C LEU A 31 -11.75 9.60 -7.80
N GLN A 32 -11.81 8.95 -6.64
CA GLN A 32 -13.01 8.84 -5.82
C GLN A 32 -12.87 9.80 -4.63
N ARG A 33 -13.44 11.00 -4.75
CA ARG A 33 -13.36 12.06 -3.72
C ARG A 33 -14.39 11.83 -2.63
N GLY A 34 -14.01 12.13 -1.38
CA GLY A 34 -14.86 11.93 -0.21
C GLY A 34 -14.93 10.48 0.26
N TYR A 35 -14.01 9.62 -0.22
CA TYR A 35 -13.96 8.21 0.14
C TYR A 35 -12.58 7.80 0.61
N ARG A 36 -12.53 6.73 1.41
CA ARG A 36 -11.33 6.15 1.98
C ARG A 36 -11.54 4.64 2.21
N LEU A 37 -10.49 3.84 2.01
CA LEU A 37 -10.45 2.45 2.43
C LEU A 37 -9.88 2.34 3.86
N ASP A 38 -10.65 1.78 4.80
CA ASP A 38 -10.26 1.71 6.22
C ASP A 38 -9.55 0.39 6.58
N ARG A 39 -8.57 0.44 7.50
CA ARG A 39 -7.92 -0.73 8.15
C ARG A 39 -7.20 -1.72 7.21
N LYS A 40 -6.84 -1.30 5.99
CA LYS A 40 -6.08 -2.12 5.02
C LYS A 40 -4.71 -1.53 4.71
N LEU A 41 -4.09 -0.90 5.70
CA LEU A 41 -2.86 -0.12 5.54
C LEU A 41 -1.62 -1.00 5.43
N ILE A 42 -0.78 -0.69 4.46
CA ILE A 42 0.63 -1.12 4.43
C ILE A 42 1.45 -0.10 5.20
N GLN A 43 1.38 1.17 4.81
CA GLN A 43 2.15 2.25 5.40
C GLN A 43 1.46 3.61 5.19
N SER A 44 1.82 4.57 6.03
CA SER A 44 1.42 5.97 5.89
C SER A 44 2.62 6.90 5.77
N PHE A 45 2.47 7.99 5.01
CA PHE A 45 3.50 9.01 4.79
C PHE A 45 2.92 10.40 4.99
N THR A 46 3.73 11.30 5.53
CA THR A 46 3.41 12.72 5.76
C THR A 46 4.20 13.58 4.80
N GLU A 47 3.67 14.75 4.47
CA GLU A 47 4.38 15.76 3.65
C GLU A 47 4.71 15.29 2.23
N VAL A 48 3.91 14.38 1.68
CA VAL A 48 4.04 13.88 0.32
C VAL A 48 2.94 14.42 -0.58
N SER A 49 3.22 14.63 -1.87
CA SER A 49 2.16 14.99 -2.81
C SER A 49 1.27 13.79 -3.10
N PHE A 50 0.09 14.04 -3.70
CA PHE A 50 -0.77 12.96 -4.15
C PHE A 50 -0.10 12.06 -5.19
N LEU A 51 0.70 12.64 -6.09
CA LEU A 51 1.40 11.85 -7.11
C LEU A 51 2.52 11.02 -6.48
N ASP A 52 3.24 11.56 -5.49
CA ASP A 52 4.22 10.78 -4.73
C ASP A 52 3.55 9.60 -4.02
N CYS A 53 2.39 9.81 -3.41
CA CYS A 53 1.59 8.74 -2.79
C CYS A 53 1.24 7.61 -3.77
N VAL A 54 0.85 7.97 -5.00
CA VAL A 54 0.61 7.00 -6.08
C VAL A 54 1.90 6.28 -6.45
N ILE A 55 3.02 6.99 -6.58
CA ILE A 55 4.33 6.39 -6.91
C ILE A 55 4.76 5.40 -5.83
N GLU A 56 4.63 5.75 -4.54
CA GLU A 56 4.89 4.83 -3.42
C GLU A 56 4.09 3.52 -3.58
N CYS A 57 2.80 3.62 -3.92
CA CYS A 57 1.99 2.44 -4.20
C CYS A 57 2.42 1.68 -5.46
N LEU A 58 2.85 2.37 -6.52
CA LEU A 58 3.31 1.74 -7.75
C LEU A 58 4.57 0.91 -7.51
N VAL A 59 5.51 1.41 -6.71
CA VAL A 59 6.80 0.76 -6.40
C VAL A 59 6.71 -0.32 -5.31
N THR A 60 5.59 -0.41 -4.59
CA THR A 60 5.29 -1.49 -3.63
C THR A 60 4.39 -2.56 -4.27
N PRO A 61 4.87 -3.79 -4.55
CA PRO A 61 4.08 -4.83 -5.21
C PRO A 61 2.79 -5.22 -4.49
N ARG A 62 2.78 -5.24 -3.14
CA ARG A 62 1.56 -5.52 -2.36
C ARG A 62 0.49 -4.43 -2.46
N CYS A 63 0.87 -3.19 -2.76
CA CYS A 63 -0.09 -2.11 -2.80
C CYS A 63 -1.09 -2.28 -3.93
N LYS A 64 -2.36 -2.00 -3.63
CA LYS A 64 -3.51 -2.07 -4.55
C LYS A 64 -4.25 -0.73 -4.67
N SER A 65 -4.21 0.10 -3.64
CA SER A 65 -4.89 1.40 -3.66
C SER A 65 -4.25 2.40 -2.71
N VAL A 66 -4.59 3.67 -2.86
CA VAL A 66 -4.12 4.78 -2.01
C VAL A 66 -5.29 5.56 -1.42
N ASN A 67 -5.14 5.99 -0.18
CA ASN A 67 -5.92 7.09 0.38
C ASN A 67 -5.02 8.32 0.53
N TYR A 68 -5.55 9.49 0.18
CA TYR A 68 -4.84 10.74 0.33
C TYR A 68 -5.71 11.79 1.00
N TYR A 69 -5.21 12.38 2.07
CA TYR A 69 -5.87 13.48 2.76
C TYR A 69 -5.20 14.80 2.36
N LYS A 70 -5.90 15.58 1.54
CA LYS A 70 -5.39 16.82 0.97
C LYS A 70 -5.09 17.88 2.04
N GLY A 71 -5.83 17.89 3.14
CA GLY A 71 -5.69 18.90 4.20
C GLY A 71 -4.34 18.85 4.94
N ALA A 72 -3.64 17.71 4.91
CA ALA A 72 -2.38 17.52 5.62
C ALA A 72 -1.25 16.94 4.75
N ASN A 73 -1.45 16.84 3.43
CA ASN A 73 -0.53 16.13 2.53
C ASN A 73 -0.14 14.74 3.09
N PHE A 74 -1.16 13.98 3.48
CA PHE A 74 -1.02 12.71 4.16
C PHE A 74 -1.46 11.57 3.26
N CYS A 75 -0.58 10.59 3.09
CA CYS A 75 -0.76 9.43 2.23
C CYS A 75 -0.90 8.16 3.05
N GLU A 76 -1.75 7.27 2.58
CA GLU A 76 -1.89 5.89 3.04
C GLU A 76 -1.87 4.98 1.82
N ILE A 77 -1.00 3.97 1.83
CA ILE A 77 -0.99 2.92 0.81
C ILE A 77 -1.64 1.65 1.38
N ASN A 78 -2.51 1.01 0.60
CA ASN A 78 -3.33 -0.11 1.05
C ASN A 78 -2.99 -1.40 0.31
N TYR A 79 -3.10 -2.54 0.99
CA TYR A 79 -2.89 -3.87 0.39
C TYR A 79 -4.16 -4.46 -0.28
N GLU A 80 -5.27 -3.74 -0.24
CA GLU A 80 -6.55 -4.11 -0.87
C GLU A 80 -7.12 -2.96 -1.70
N ASN A 81 -8.11 -3.28 -2.54
CA ASN A 81 -8.87 -2.30 -3.32
C ASN A 81 -10.35 -2.32 -2.91
N LYS A 82 -11.16 -1.52 -3.59
CA LYS A 82 -12.58 -1.34 -3.26
C LYS A 82 -13.35 -2.64 -3.37
N THR A 83 -13.03 -3.45 -4.37
CA THR A 83 -13.72 -4.71 -4.65
C THR A 83 -13.38 -5.78 -3.62
N THR A 84 -12.11 -5.91 -3.21
CA THR A 84 -11.71 -6.94 -2.23
C THR A 84 -12.06 -6.56 -0.79
N ALA A 85 -12.26 -5.26 -0.51
CA ALA A 85 -12.55 -4.74 0.82
C ALA A 85 -13.79 -3.83 0.84
N GLU A 86 -14.86 -4.24 0.17
CA GLU A 86 -16.08 -3.42 -0.02
C GLU A 86 -16.66 -2.88 1.30
N THR A 87 -16.72 -3.72 2.35
CA THR A 87 -17.24 -3.32 3.68
C THR A 87 -16.36 -2.32 4.42
N ARG A 88 -15.14 -2.05 3.93
CA ARG A 88 -14.18 -1.09 4.48
C ARG A 88 -14.03 0.15 3.61
N TYR A 89 -14.67 0.19 2.45
CA TYR A 89 -14.72 1.35 1.58
C TYR A 89 -15.82 2.28 2.08
N MET A 90 -15.44 3.43 2.64
CA MET A 90 -16.35 4.28 3.40
C MET A 90 -16.30 5.74 2.93
N GLU A 91 -17.42 6.44 3.10
CA GLU A 91 -17.46 7.90 3.01
C GLU A 91 -16.59 8.52 4.11
N SER A 92 -15.72 9.44 3.71
CA SER A 92 -14.76 10.11 4.57
C SER A 92 -14.40 11.47 3.96
N ALA A 93 -15.04 12.53 4.46
CA ALA A 93 -14.87 13.89 3.94
C ALA A 93 -13.41 14.35 3.96
N GLY A 94 -12.97 15.00 2.88
CA GLY A 94 -11.59 15.50 2.71
C GLY A 94 -10.57 14.46 2.22
N TRP A 95 -10.96 13.18 2.12
CA TRP A 95 -10.12 12.12 1.58
C TRP A 95 -10.33 11.91 0.09
N VAL A 96 -9.32 11.37 -0.58
CA VAL A 96 -9.35 10.94 -1.97
C VAL A 96 -8.83 9.51 -2.03
N TYR A 97 -9.63 8.62 -2.61
CA TYR A 97 -9.26 7.24 -2.87
C TYR A 97 -8.92 7.05 -4.36
N SER A 98 -7.91 6.23 -4.64
CA SER A 98 -7.54 5.83 -6.00
C SER A 98 -6.93 4.43 -6.03
N GLU A 99 -7.16 3.67 -7.09
CA GLU A 99 -6.63 2.33 -7.27
C GLU A 99 -5.38 2.36 -8.15
N LYS A 100 -4.40 1.49 -7.86
CA LYS A 100 -3.08 1.44 -8.50
C LYS A 100 -3.16 1.30 -10.04
N GLU A 101 -4.06 0.47 -10.48
CA GLU A 101 -4.42 0.09 -11.86
C GLU A 101 -4.96 1.25 -12.69
N HIS A 102 -5.42 2.33 -12.05
CA HIS A 102 -5.80 3.55 -12.77
C HIS A 102 -4.58 4.37 -13.24
N TRP A 103 -3.37 4.01 -12.80
CA TRP A 103 -2.16 4.78 -13.03
C TRP A 103 -1.20 4.07 -14.00
N PRO A 104 -0.54 4.82 -14.89
CA PRO A 104 0.49 4.28 -15.76
C PRO A 104 1.68 3.74 -14.95
N LYS A 105 2.14 2.53 -15.28
CA LYS A 105 3.28 1.89 -14.60
C LYS A 105 4.58 2.68 -14.81
N GLU A 106 4.66 3.45 -15.87
CA GLU A 106 5.79 4.30 -16.25
C GLU A 106 6.10 5.38 -15.20
N LEU A 107 5.11 5.76 -14.38
CA LEU A 107 5.31 6.67 -13.25
C LEU A 107 6.26 6.08 -12.19
N ALA A 108 6.42 4.77 -12.15
CA ALA A 108 7.39 4.11 -11.27
C ALA A 108 8.84 4.22 -11.78
N GLY A 109 9.11 4.83 -12.95
CA GLY A 109 10.47 4.97 -13.50
C GLY A 109 11.18 3.61 -13.69
N ALA A 110 12.47 3.52 -13.34
CA ALA A 110 13.22 2.25 -13.26
C ALA A 110 12.52 1.09 -12.49
N CYS A 111 11.66 1.38 -11.50
CA CYS A 111 10.94 0.39 -10.71
C CYS A 111 9.75 -0.22 -11.46
N SER A 112 9.37 0.35 -12.60
CA SER A 112 8.36 -0.25 -13.50
C SER A 112 8.76 -1.64 -13.98
N ASN A 113 10.07 -1.90 -14.10
CA ASN A 113 10.65 -3.17 -14.51
C ASN A 113 11.16 -4.01 -13.32
N SER A 114 10.80 -3.64 -12.09
CA SER A 114 11.27 -4.35 -10.91
C SER A 114 10.65 -5.74 -10.79
N THR A 115 11.45 -6.68 -10.29
CA THR A 115 11.02 -8.05 -9.94
C THR A 115 10.99 -8.25 -8.43
N CYS A 116 10.74 -7.17 -7.68
CA CYS A 116 10.71 -7.21 -6.22
C CYS A 116 9.65 -8.19 -5.72
N GLU A 117 9.95 -8.86 -4.60
CA GLU A 117 9.02 -9.76 -3.95
C GLU A 117 7.81 -9.00 -3.38
N ILE A 118 6.74 -9.74 -3.07
CA ILE A 118 5.47 -9.14 -2.64
C ILE A 118 5.60 -8.26 -1.39
N ASN A 119 6.50 -8.60 -0.47
CA ASN A 119 6.77 -7.91 0.80
C ASN A 119 7.91 -6.87 0.72
N GLN A 120 8.39 -6.59 -0.49
CA GLN A 120 9.46 -5.61 -0.74
C GLN A 120 8.88 -4.33 -1.34
N THR A 121 9.67 -3.26 -1.34
CA THR A 121 9.39 -2.02 -2.07
C THR A 121 10.62 -1.67 -2.89
N CYS A 122 10.39 -1.30 -4.14
CA CYS A 122 11.45 -0.87 -5.04
C CYS A 122 11.87 0.57 -4.69
N LYS A 123 13.18 0.79 -4.49
CA LYS A 123 13.75 2.12 -4.26
C LYS A 123 14.69 2.48 -5.41
N HIS A 124 14.48 3.69 -5.93
CA HIS A 124 15.40 4.32 -6.86
C HIS A 124 16.61 4.87 -6.16
N LYS A 125 17.80 4.70 -6.74
CA LYS A 125 18.98 5.40 -6.28
C LYS A 125 18.97 6.82 -6.85
N ARG A 126 18.72 7.81 -5.98
CA ARG A 126 18.61 9.25 -6.33
C ARG A 126 19.79 9.83 -7.14
N TYR A 127 20.94 9.16 -7.16
CA TYR A 127 22.17 9.60 -7.84
C TYR A 127 22.70 8.62 -8.89
N SER A 128 21.98 7.53 -9.16
CA SER A 128 22.37 6.57 -10.20
C SER A 128 21.59 6.88 -11.47
N GLU A 129 22.17 6.58 -12.64
CA GLU A 129 21.40 6.58 -13.89
C GLU A 129 20.07 5.83 -13.66
N ASP A 130 18.98 6.29 -14.30
CA ASP A 130 17.56 5.83 -14.17
C ASP A 130 17.33 4.33 -14.51
N LYS A 131 18.36 3.51 -14.42
CA LYS A 131 18.43 2.08 -14.65
C LYS A 131 18.62 1.27 -13.37
N PHE A 132 19.03 1.90 -12.26
CA PHE A 132 19.37 1.17 -11.04
C PHE A 132 18.32 1.35 -9.95
N PHE A 133 17.73 0.23 -9.54
CA PHE A 133 16.86 0.13 -8.38
C PHE A 133 17.34 -0.97 -7.42
N GLU A 134 16.88 -0.91 -6.19
CA GLU A 134 17.04 -1.97 -5.20
C GLU A 134 15.69 -2.35 -4.60
N CYS A 135 15.50 -3.63 -4.33
CA CYS A 135 14.33 -4.12 -3.62
C CYS A 135 14.66 -4.21 -2.14
N VAL A 136 13.94 -3.46 -1.31
CA VAL A 136 14.11 -3.49 0.14
C VAL A 136 12.86 -4.01 0.80
N LEU A 137 13.02 -4.78 1.87
CA LEU A 137 11.91 -5.27 2.67
C LEU A 137 11.06 -4.08 3.18
N SER A 138 9.73 -4.20 3.08
CA SER A 138 8.81 -3.11 3.42
C SER A 138 7.68 -3.49 4.38
N ASP A 139 7.31 -4.76 4.45
CA ASP A 139 6.21 -5.23 5.29
C ASP A 139 6.39 -6.69 5.74
N CYS A 140 5.60 -7.09 6.73
CA CYS A 140 5.57 -8.45 7.26
C CYS A 140 4.46 -9.33 6.66
N GLY A 141 3.76 -8.83 5.63
CA GLY A 141 2.56 -9.47 5.10
C GLY A 141 1.36 -9.44 6.05
N ILE A 142 0.27 -10.09 5.63
CA ILE A 142 -0.97 -10.19 6.41
C ILE A 142 -0.78 -11.33 7.42
N PRO A 143 -0.95 -11.10 8.74
CA PRO A 143 -0.83 -12.16 9.74
C PRO A 143 -1.80 -13.30 9.49
N ASP A 144 -1.29 -14.52 9.50
CA ASP A 144 -2.05 -15.75 9.30
C ASP A 144 -1.66 -16.78 10.38
N GLN A 145 -2.01 -16.48 11.63
CA GLN A 145 -1.85 -17.39 12.76
C GLN A 145 -3.21 -17.93 13.16
N LYS A 146 -3.31 -19.26 13.30
CA LYS A 146 -4.54 -19.94 13.71
C LYS A 146 -5.06 -19.38 15.04
N GLY A 147 -6.36 -19.09 15.10
CA GLY A 147 -7.04 -18.58 16.28
C GLY A 147 -6.96 -17.07 16.47
N ILE A 148 -6.27 -16.33 15.59
CA ILE A 148 -6.28 -14.86 15.61
C ILE A 148 -7.39 -14.32 14.72
N ASN A 149 -8.12 -13.33 15.23
CA ASN A 149 -9.12 -12.55 14.52
C ASN A 149 -8.62 -11.10 14.31
N LEU A 150 -8.60 -10.68 13.05
CA LEU A 150 -8.16 -9.35 12.62
C LEU A 150 -9.29 -8.30 12.60
N SER A 151 -10.46 -8.61 13.13
CA SER A 151 -11.59 -7.66 13.22
C SER A 151 -11.31 -6.45 14.11
N SER A 152 -10.40 -6.60 15.08
CA SER A 152 -9.99 -5.57 16.04
C SER A 152 -8.89 -4.64 15.53
N ILE A 153 -8.42 -4.81 14.28
CA ILE A 153 -7.49 -3.87 13.61
C ILE A 153 -8.07 -2.46 13.70
N LYS A 154 -7.27 -1.52 14.17
CA LYS A 154 -7.61 -0.10 14.29
C LYS A 154 -7.23 0.67 13.04
N ARG A 155 -7.67 1.92 12.96
CA ARG A 155 -7.44 2.77 11.79
C ARG A 155 -5.96 3.03 11.52
N GLU A 156 -5.16 3.17 12.57
CA GLU A 156 -3.72 3.45 12.51
C GLU A 156 -2.84 2.20 12.34
N ASP A 157 -3.44 1.03 12.47
CA ASP A 157 -2.73 -0.24 12.37
C ASP A 157 -2.32 -0.51 10.92
N ALA A 158 -1.10 -1.02 10.74
CA ALA A 158 -0.54 -1.24 9.41
C ALA A 158 0.45 -2.41 9.42
N ILE A 159 0.70 -2.98 8.24
CA ILE A 159 1.57 -4.17 8.08
C ILE A 159 3.03 -3.86 7.73
N GLY A 160 3.37 -2.60 7.50
CA GLY A 160 4.73 -2.17 7.18
C GLY A 160 5.74 -2.39 8.31
N LEU A 161 7.04 -2.37 7.99
CA LEU A 161 8.10 -2.51 8.99
C LEU A 161 7.94 -1.49 10.12
N HIS A 162 8.19 -1.92 11.36
CA HIS A 162 8.05 -1.14 12.59
C HIS A 162 6.62 -0.66 12.88
N ARG A 163 5.63 -1.14 12.14
CA ARG A 163 4.22 -0.94 12.44
C ARG A 163 3.73 -2.03 13.37
N ARG A 164 2.52 -1.82 13.87
CA ARG A 164 1.82 -2.79 14.69
C ARG A 164 0.39 -2.92 14.22
N ILE A 165 -0.22 -4.04 14.55
CA ILE A 165 -1.66 -4.20 14.47
C ILE A 165 -2.22 -4.69 15.80
N HIS A 166 -3.47 -4.31 16.08
CA HIS A 166 -4.27 -4.89 17.13
C HIS A 166 -5.02 -6.10 16.57
N ALA A 167 -5.00 -7.18 17.33
CA ALA A 167 -5.77 -8.38 17.05
C ALA A 167 -6.38 -8.92 18.35
N SER A 168 -7.38 -9.76 18.19
CA SER A 168 -8.01 -10.50 19.27
C SER A 168 -8.02 -11.98 18.92
N CYS A 169 -8.25 -12.86 19.88
CA CYS A 169 -8.53 -14.24 19.54
C CYS A 169 -9.89 -14.36 18.86
N ALA A 170 -10.03 -15.37 18.00
CA ALA A 170 -11.29 -15.75 17.39
C ALA A 170 -12.24 -16.35 18.44
N ASP A 171 -13.53 -16.41 18.12
CA ASP A 171 -14.52 -17.00 19.01
C ASP A 171 -14.15 -18.46 19.33
N GLY A 172 -14.28 -18.85 20.60
CA GLY A 172 -13.88 -20.17 21.09
C GLY A 172 -12.43 -20.29 21.59
N TYR A 173 -11.59 -19.27 21.35
CA TYR A 173 -10.23 -19.21 21.87
C TYR A 173 -10.16 -18.32 23.12
N SER A 174 -9.37 -18.76 24.11
CA SER A 174 -8.99 -17.94 25.26
C SER A 174 -7.77 -17.10 24.92
N GLN A 175 -7.86 -15.79 25.16
CA GLN A 175 -6.78 -14.85 24.87
C GLN A 175 -5.85 -14.66 26.07
N SER A 176 -4.55 -14.83 25.82
CA SER A 176 -3.47 -14.38 26.71
C SER A 176 -2.58 -13.37 25.98
N GLY A 177 -1.97 -12.46 26.75
CA GLY A 177 -1.13 -11.38 26.21
C GLY A 177 -1.89 -10.10 25.83
N SER A 178 -1.22 -9.23 25.08
CA SER A 178 -1.65 -7.85 24.86
C SER A 178 -2.58 -7.63 23.65
N GLY A 179 -2.76 -8.64 22.79
CA GLY A 179 -3.49 -8.47 21.53
C GLY A 179 -2.77 -7.59 20.51
N ARG A 180 -1.43 -7.55 20.56
CA ARG A 180 -0.60 -6.71 19.68
C ARG A 180 0.38 -7.54 18.88
N LEU A 181 0.43 -7.29 17.58
CA LEU A 181 1.40 -7.88 16.67
C LEU A 181 2.30 -6.76 16.17
N ASN A 182 3.62 -6.93 16.22
CA ASN A 182 4.57 -5.90 15.81
C ASN A 182 5.39 -6.41 14.63
N CYS A 183 5.40 -5.67 13.52
CA CYS A 183 6.19 -6.03 12.35
C CYS A 183 7.64 -5.60 12.57
N GLN A 184 8.54 -6.58 12.62
CA GLN A 184 9.96 -6.38 12.91
C GLN A 184 10.74 -6.04 11.64
N SER A 185 11.97 -5.54 11.79
CA SER A 185 12.84 -5.13 10.67
C SER A 185 13.26 -6.28 9.74
N ASN A 186 13.14 -7.53 10.18
CA ASN A 186 13.40 -8.73 9.38
C ASN A 186 12.18 -9.20 8.57
N GLY A 187 11.04 -8.49 8.63
CA GLY A 187 9.83 -8.85 7.91
C GLY A 187 9.00 -9.93 8.59
N GLU A 188 9.26 -10.22 9.86
CA GLU A 188 8.48 -11.16 10.64
C GLU A 188 7.61 -10.46 11.69
N TRP A 189 6.44 -11.05 11.95
CA TRP A 189 5.53 -10.60 13.00
C TRP A 189 5.97 -11.12 14.36
N LYS A 190 6.16 -10.21 15.32
CA LYS A 190 6.22 -10.54 16.74
C LYS A 190 4.82 -10.54 17.35
N TYR A 191 4.30 -11.73 17.63
CA TYR A 191 2.99 -11.93 18.24
C TYR A 191 3.06 -11.79 19.76
N ASN A 192 2.49 -10.72 20.31
CA ASN A 192 2.27 -10.57 21.75
C ASN A 192 0.81 -10.91 22.10
N ILE A 193 0.33 -12.02 21.55
CA ILE A 193 -0.97 -12.64 21.77
C ILE A 193 -0.79 -14.15 21.69
N VAL A 194 -1.43 -14.88 22.58
CA VAL A 194 -1.54 -16.33 22.54
C VAL A 194 -3.03 -16.66 22.58
N CYS A 195 -3.49 -17.45 21.62
CA CYS A 195 -4.86 -17.90 21.53
C CYS A 195 -4.88 -19.40 21.82
N GLU A 196 -5.41 -19.77 22.98
CA GLU A 196 -5.48 -21.16 23.43
C GLU A 196 -6.91 -21.67 23.23
N GLY A 197 -7.04 -22.79 22.53
CA GLY A 197 -8.31 -23.50 22.37
C GLY A 197 -8.87 -23.46 20.96
N GLU A 198 -8.85 -24.60 20.29
CA GLU A 198 -9.99 -25.11 19.53
C GLU A 198 -9.78 -26.61 19.68
N TYR A 199 -10.53 -27.27 20.57
CA TYR A 199 -10.28 -28.65 21.02
C TYR A 199 -9.05 -28.88 21.92
N ALA A 200 -8.96 -28.22 23.07
CA ALA A 200 -8.16 -28.74 24.18
C ALA A 200 -8.90 -29.89 24.89
N THR A 201 -9.23 -30.95 24.12
CA THR A 201 -9.68 -32.33 24.45
C THR A 201 -10.75 -32.82 23.47
N MET A 202 -10.35 -33.17 22.25
CA MET A 202 -10.88 -34.38 21.61
C MET A 202 -9.69 -35.19 21.13
N ILE A 203 -9.00 -35.81 22.07
CA ILE A 203 -8.37 -37.09 21.78
C ILE A 203 -9.47 -38.12 22.06
N CYS A 204 -10.30 -38.39 21.06
CA CYS A 204 -10.90 -39.71 20.96
C CYS A 204 -9.85 -40.57 20.28
N GLU A 205 -8.91 -41.13 21.05
CA GLU A 205 -8.23 -42.33 20.57
C GLU A 205 -9.33 -43.35 20.23
N GLU A 206 -9.12 -44.05 19.11
CA GLU A 206 -10.06 -44.97 18.47
C GLU A 206 -10.50 -46.14 19.35
N VAL A 207 -11.27 -45.91 20.42
CA VAL A 207 -12.00 -46.99 21.10
C VAL A 207 -13.28 -46.44 21.78
N ASN A 208 -14.39 -46.56 21.05
CA ASN A 208 -15.79 -46.58 21.52
C ASN A 208 -16.27 -45.47 22.49
N TYR A 209 -16.99 -44.49 21.91
CA TYR A 209 -18.14 -43.75 22.45
C TYR A 209 -18.19 -43.46 23.96
N SER A 210 -17.74 -42.25 24.36
CA SER A 210 -18.50 -41.29 25.18
C SER A 210 -17.62 -40.08 25.55
N CYS A 211 -17.95 -38.89 25.05
CA CYS A 211 -17.35 -37.64 25.52
C CYS A 211 -18.19 -37.10 26.68
N PHE A 212 -17.60 -36.94 27.87
CA PHE A 212 -18.23 -36.26 29.00
C PHE A 212 -17.85 -34.77 29.02
N SER A 213 -18.83 -33.89 29.22
CA SER A 213 -18.64 -32.51 29.63
C SER A 213 -18.66 -32.42 31.16
N PHE A 214 -17.70 -31.72 31.77
CA PHE A 214 -17.83 -31.28 33.15
C PHE A 214 -18.46 -29.89 33.18
N GLU A 215 -19.53 -29.77 33.98
CA GLU A 215 -20.27 -28.55 34.30
C GLU A 215 -19.42 -27.49 35.02
#